data_AF-V7EL98-F1
#
_entry.id   AF-V7EL98-F1
#
_cell.length_a   1.000
_cell.length_b   1.000
_cell.length_c   1.000
_cell.angle_alpha   90.00
_cell.angle_beta   90.00
_cell.angle_gamma   90.00
#
_symmetry.space_group_name_H-M   'P 1'
#
loop_
_entity.id
_entity.type
_entity.pdbx_description
1 polymer ?
#
loop_
_entity_poly.entity_id
_entity_poly.type
_entity_poly.pdbx_seq_one_letter_code
_entity_poly.pdbx_strand_id
1 'polypeptide(L)'
;MSRMRPTLSLLLLAGSALLLAKTLQTGRTARVAETARRTKVARTSGPIRQAGTAEMEFPPERWDIVDEQSDASFPASDPPAHP
;
A
#
# COMPACT_ATOMS: atom_id res chain seq x y z
N MET A 1 -13.91 -53.92 -16.96
CA MET A 1 -13.79 -52.45 -16.83
C MET A 1 -13.35 -52.15 -15.40
N SER A 2 -12.07 -51.86 -15.18
CA SER A 2 -11.50 -51.64 -13.84
C SER A 2 -12.00 -50.31 -13.29
N ARG A 3 -12.80 -50.33 -12.21
CA ARG A 3 -13.25 -49.11 -11.51
C ARG A 3 -12.02 -48.48 -10.86
N MET A 4 -11.56 -47.37 -11.42
CA MET A 4 -10.45 -46.60 -10.86
C MET A 4 -10.77 -46.26 -9.40
N ARG A 5 -9.82 -46.52 -8.50
CA ARG A 5 -10.02 -46.35 -7.05
C ARG A 5 -10.34 -44.87 -6.78
N PRO A 6 -11.45 -44.54 -6.09
CA PRO A 6 -11.93 -43.16 -5.93
C PRO A 6 -10.91 -42.25 -5.23
N THR A 7 -9.98 -42.85 -4.49
CA THR A 7 -8.86 -42.17 -3.84
C THR A 7 -7.94 -41.44 -4.83
N LEU A 8 -7.69 -42.01 -6.01
CA LEU A 8 -6.82 -41.38 -7.02
C LEU A 8 -7.47 -40.13 -7.62
N SER A 9 -8.78 -40.20 -7.89
CA SER A 9 -9.57 -39.06 -8.37
C SER A 9 -9.65 -37.95 -7.34
N LEU A 10 -9.83 -38.29 -6.05
CA LEU A 10 -9.81 -37.32 -4.95
C LEU A 10 -8.46 -36.62 -4.82
N LEU A 11 -7.34 -37.34 -4.97
CA LEU A 11 -6.00 -36.79 -4.89
C LEU A 11 -5.70 -35.83 -6.06
N LEU A 12 -6.13 -36.19 -7.28
CA LEU A 12 -6.04 -35.33 -8.46
C LEU A 12 -6.89 -34.06 -8.32
N LEU A 13 -8.10 -34.16 -7.77
CA LEU A 13 -8.97 -33.02 -7.53
C LEU A 13 -8.39 -32.07 -6.47
N ALA A 14 -7.86 -32.62 -5.37
CA ALA A 14 -7.21 -31.84 -4.32
C ALA A 14 -5.94 -31.13 -4.84
N GLY A 15 -5.11 -31.84 -5.62
CA GLY A 15 -3.90 -31.26 -6.22
C GLY A 15 -4.20 -30.14 -7.21
N SER A 16 -5.20 -30.32 -8.08
CA SER A 16 -5.62 -29.29 -9.05
C SER A 16 -6.26 -28.07 -8.38
N ALA A 17 -7.05 -28.27 -7.31
CA ALA A 17 -7.59 -27.17 -6.52
C ALA A 17 -6.49 -26.33 -5.85
N LEU A 18 -5.45 -26.98 -5.31
CA LEU A 18 -4.30 -26.29 -4.72
C LEU A 18 -3.54 -25.47 -5.77
N LEU A 19 -3.32 -26.03 -6.96
CA LEU A 19 -2.66 -25.35 -8.08
C LEU A 19 -3.45 -24.12 -8.52
N LEU A 20 -4.77 -24.25 -8.67
CA LEU A 20 -5.66 -23.13 -9.04
C LEU A 20 -5.67 -22.02 -7.98
N ALA A 21 -5.70 -22.39 -6.69
CA ALA A 21 -5.63 -21.40 -5.62
C ALA A 21 -4.32 -20.60 -5.67
N LYS A 22 -3.19 -21.25 -5.94
CA LYS A 22 -1.89 -20.60 -6.02
C LYS A 22 -1.78 -19.66 -7.22
N THR A 23 -2.27 -20.04 -8.40
CA THR A 23 -2.25 -19.16 -9.59
C THR A 23 -3.11 -17.91 -9.39
N LEU A 24 -4.28 -18.05 -8.78
CA LEU A 24 -5.15 -16.91 -8.43
C LEU A 24 -4.51 -16.01 -7.36
N GLN A 25 -3.80 -16.57 -6.39
CA GLN A 25 -3.14 -15.82 -5.34
C GLN A 25 -1.96 -14.99 -5.89
N THR A 26 -1.19 -15.52 -6.84
CA THR A 26 -0.11 -14.77 -7.52
C THR A 26 -0.62 -13.55 -8.29
N GLY A 27 -1.78 -13.66 -8.94
CA GLY A 27 -2.42 -12.51 -9.61
C GLY A 27 -2.84 -11.41 -8.63
N ARG A 28 -3.31 -11.79 -7.43
CA ARG A 28 -3.67 -10.83 -6.37
C ARG A 28 -2.45 -10.13 -5.79
N THR A 29 -1.36 -10.84 -5.51
CA THR A 29 -0.12 -10.24 -4.98
C THR A 29 0.53 -9.30 -5.98
N ALA A 30 0.49 -9.62 -7.27
CA ALA A 30 0.97 -8.73 -8.33
C ALA A 30 0.21 -7.40 -8.35
N ARG A 31 -1.12 -7.40 -8.18
CA ARG A 31 -1.92 -6.17 -8.10
C ARG A 31 -1.61 -5.33 -6.87
N VAL A 32 -1.45 -5.96 -5.70
CA VAL A 32 -1.07 -5.24 -4.46
C VAL A 32 0.32 -4.63 -4.61
N ALA A 33 1.28 -5.39 -5.17
CA ALA A 33 2.62 -4.89 -5.43
C ALA A 33 2.63 -3.71 -6.42
N GLU A 34 1.77 -3.75 -7.45
CA GLU A 34 1.62 -2.66 -8.41
C GLU A 34 1.02 -1.41 -7.77
N THR A 35 -0.03 -1.54 -6.96
CA THR A 35 -0.59 -0.41 -6.21
C THR A 35 0.44 0.19 -5.25
N ALA A 36 1.20 -0.64 -4.54
CA ALA A 36 2.25 -0.19 -3.64
C ALA A 36 3.40 0.52 -4.38
N ARG A 37 3.78 0.05 -5.57
CA ARG A 37 4.76 0.73 -6.42
C ARG A 37 4.25 2.09 -6.90
N ARG A 38 2.97 2.17 -7.30
CA ARG A 38 2.34 3.42 -7.75
C ARG A 38 2.29 4.48 -6.64
N THR A 39 2.06 4.08 -5.39
CA THR A 39 2.03 5.02 -4.25
C THR A 39 3.39 5.27 -3.61
N LYS A 40 4.42 4.50 -3.98
CA LYS A 40 5.77 4.67 -3.43
C LYS A 40 6.43 5.92 -3.98
N VAL A 41 6.36 7.01 -3.22
CA VAL A 41 7.15 8.22 -3.45
C VAL A 41 8.62 7.92 -3.12
N ALA A 42 9.52 8.24 -4.05
CA ALA A 42 10.95 8.16 -3.81
C ALA A 42 11.35 9.26 -2.83
N ARG A 43 11.37 8.95 -1.53
CA ARG A 43 11.93 9.85 -0.52
C ARG A 43 13.45 9.92 -0.72
N THR A 44 13.94 11.02 -1.28
CA THR A 44 15.35 11.36 -1.23
C THR A 44 15.76 11.47 0.24
N SER A 45 16.92 10.92 0.61
CA SER A 45 17.46 10.91 1.98
C SER A 45 17.86 12.30 2.51
N GLY A 46 17.32 13.37 1.94
CA GLY A 46 17.56 14.73 2.38
C GLY A 46 16.95 14.98 3.77
N PRO A 47 17.36 16.07 4.44
CA PRO A 47 16.77 16.46 5.70
C PRO A 47 15.25 16.65 5.53
N ILE A 48 14.50 16.16 6.51
CA ILE A 48 13.06 16.43 6.58
C ILE A 48 12.92 17.91 6.93
N ARG A 49 12.35 18.70 6.03
CA ARG A 49 12.03 20.10 6.31
C ARG A 49 10.78 20.15 7.18
N GLN A 50 10.82 20.96 8.23
CA GLN A 50 9.64 21.22 9.04
C GLN A 50 8.61 22.01 8.23
N ALA A 51 7.33 21.85 8.57
CA ALA A 51 6.31 22.78 8.11
C ALA A 51 6.56 24.16 8.76
N GLY A 52 6.22 25.22 8.04
CA GLY A 52 6.37 26.60 8.52
C GLY A 52 7.28 27.48 7.66
N THR A 53 7.14 28.78 7.85
CA THR A 53 7.76 29.82 7.01
C THR A 53 9.29 29.82 7.03
N ALA A 54 9.92 29.37 8.10
CA ALA A 54 11.38 29.31 8.23
C ALA A 54 12.05 28.37 7.21
N GLU A 55 11.34 27.34 6.76
CA GLU A 55 11.83 26.33 5.83
C GLU A 55 11.24 26.50 4.41
N MET A 56 10.47 27.57 4.17
CA MET A 56 9.91 27.90 2.86
C MET A 56 10.97 28.58 1.97
N GLU A 57 11.02 28.21 0.70
CA GLU A 57 11.90 28.86 -0.28
C GLU A 57 11.45 30.30 -0.57
N PHE A 58 10.15 30.54 -0.55
CA PHE A 58 9.52 31.84 -0.76
C PHE A 58 8.47 32.10 0.34
N PRO A 59 8.90 32.51 1.53
CA PRO A 59 7.96 32.79 2.61
C PRO A 59 7.12 34.06 2.30
N PRO A 60 5.86 34.12 2.75
CA PRO A 60 5.03 35.31 2.59
C PRO A 60 5.53 36.46 3.47
N GLU A 61 5.28 37.71 3.04
CA GLU A 61 5.68 38.92 3.79
C GLU A 61 5.01 39.00 5.17
N ARG A 62 3.80 38.46 5.30
CA ARG A 62 3.06 38.36 6.55
C ARG A 62 2.67 36.90 6.79
N TRP A 63 2.92 36.44 8.00
CA TRP A 63 2.48 35.17 8.53
C TRP A 63 2.13 35.39 9.99
N ASP A 64 0.87 35.23 10.34
CA ASP A 64 0.40 35.43 11.70
C ASP A 64 -0.10 34.13 12.33
N ILE A 65 -0.50 34.22 13.59
CA ILE A 65 -0.91 33.05 14.37
C ILE A 65 -2.16 32.37 13.79
N VAL A 66 -3.01 33.09 13.04
CA VAL A 66 -4.19 32.53 12.38
C VAL A 66 -3.78 31.66 11.20
N ASP A 67 -2.75 32.08 10.46
CA ASP A 67 -2.17 31.30 9.36
C ASP A 67 -1.57 29.98 9.88
N GLU A 68 -0.76 30.05 10.95
CA GLU A 68 -0.14 28.88 11.59
C GLU A 68 -1.17 27.88 12.12
N GLN A 69 -2.21 28.38 12.81
CA GLN A 69 -3.28 27.54 13.35
C GLN A 69 -4.11 26.87 12.25
N SER A 70 -4.28 27.55 11.12
CA SER A 70 -4.99 27.00 9.98
C SER A 70 -4.21 25.84 9.33
N ASP A 71 -2.88 25.97 9.19
CA ASP A 71 -2.03 24.91 8.64
C ASP A 71 -1.98 23.67 9.55
N ALA A 72 -1.92 23.88 10.87
CA ALA A 72 -1.92 22.81 11.87
C ALA A 72 -3.26 22.07 12.02
N SER A 73 -4.36 22.62 11.48
CA SER A 73 -5.71 22.10 11.67
C SER A 73 -6.07 20.94 10.73
N PHE A 74 -5.29 20.73 9.66
CA PHE A 74 -5.51 19.61 8.75
C PHE A 74 -4.89 18.34 9.34
N PRO A 75 -5.67 17.30 9.66
CA PRO A 75 -5.07 16.02 9.99
C PRO A 75 -4.24 15.60 8.78
N ALA A 76 -2.94 15.34 9.01
CA ALA A 76 -2.14 14.61 8.04
C ALA A 76 -2.95 13.38 7.68
N SER A 77 -3.27 13.21 6.40
CA SER A 77 -4.11 12.13 5.89
C SER A 77 -3.38 10.80 5.95
N ASP A 78 -2.62 10.53 7.02
CA ASP A 78 -2.01 9.25 7.29
C ASP A 78 -3.17 8.25 7.36
N PRO A 79 -3.32 7.38 6.34
CA PRO A 79 -4.32 6.34 6.42
C PRO A 79 -3.98 5.49 7.65
N PRO A 80 -4.98 5.02 8.41
CA PRO A 80 -4.72 4.22 9.60
C PRO A 80 -3.81 3.05 9.23
N ALA A 81 -2.61 3.03 9.82
CA ALA A 81 -1.64 1.96 9.63
C ALA A 81 -2.03 0.77 10.53
N HIS A 82 -3.02 -0.02 10.12
CA HIS A 82 -3.42 -1.29 10.75
C HIS A 82 -3.91 -2.29 9.68
N PRO A 83 -3.81 -3.61 9.86
CA PRO A 83 -3.64 -4.40 11.10
C PRO A 83 -2.21 -4.79 11.48
#